data_AF-A0A2U0U2X1-F1
#
_entry.id   AF-A0A2U0U2X1-F1
#
_cell.length_a   1.000
_cell.length_b   1.000
_cell.length_c   1.000
_cell.angle_alpha   90.00
_cell.angle_beta   90.00
_cell.angle_gamma   90.00
#
_symmetry.space_group_name_H-M   'P 1'
#
loop_
_entity.id
_entity.type
_entity.pdbx_description
1 polymer ?
#
loop_
_entity_poly.entity_id
_entity_poly.type
_entity_poly.pdbx_seq_one_letter_code
_entity_poly.pdbx_strand_id
1 'polypeptide(L)'
;MEETKICPYCGSEILATAKKCKHCGNWLEKKCPACDEWVNIDAKKCKHCGTWFSYKDRKAYDIKTGALAPQPASVPADNDDEGNETLEEVVEGYSSITGCLLSAESLLLGGLLWYVYDWKWWQALIAYFIFTMLMSFQILRIVYCLGAIATWFCIGYAVYDMTGGLVAGVVALLFHLPAFHSKFDEL
;
A
#
# COMPACT_ATOMS: atom_id res chain seq x y z
N MET A 1 -13.16 31.08 -25.64
CA MET A 1 -12.04 30.66 -24.77
C MET A 1 -11.59 29.32 -25.33
N GLU A 2 -10.33 29.17 -25.69
CA GLU A 2 -9.86 27.87 -26.17
C GLU A 2 -9.70 26.92 -24.98
N GLU A 3 -10.31 25.74 -25.05
CA GLU A 3 -10.19 24.74 -24.00
C GLU A 3 -8.77 24.16 -23.99
N THR A 4 -8.18 24.07 -22.80
CA THR A 4 -6.86 23.48 -22.58
C THR A 4 -6.97 22.20 -21.74
N LYS A 5 -6.02 21.29 -21.92
CA LYS A 5 -5.86 20.05 -21.14
C LYS A 5 -4.41 19.92 -20.68
N ILE A 6 -4.16 19.09 -19.67
CA ILE A 6 -2.82 18.79 -19.19
C ILE A 6 -2.23 17.62 -20.00
N CYS A 7 -0.96 17.73 -20.40
CA CYS A 7 -0.27 16.64 -21.05
C CYS A 7 0.00 15.49 -20.06
N PRO A 8 -0.47 14.25 -20.31
CA PRO A 8 -0.26 13.12 -19.40
C PRO A 8 1.21 12.70 -19.28
N TYR A 9 2.06 13.09 -20.22
CA TYR A 9 3.48 12.73 -20.24
C TYR A 9 4.38 13.73 -19.52
N CYS A 10 4.06 15.03 -19.55
CA CYS A 10 4.97 16.08 -19.05
C CYS A 10 4.29 17.11 -18.16
N GLY A 11 2.99 17.01 -17.91
CA GLY A 11 2.24 17.89 -17.02
C GLY A 11 2.01 19.32 -17.53
N SER A 12 2.47 19.67 -18.74
CA SER A 12 2.30 21.01 -19.29
C SER A 12 0.91 21.24 -19.88
N GLU A 13 0.42 22.49 -19.83
CA GLU A 13 -0.85 22.89 -20.44
C GLU A 13 -0.75 22.96 -21.98
N ILE A 14 -1.68 22.27 -22.63
CA ILE A 14 -1.78 22.15 -24.08
C ILE A 14 -3.22 22.37 -24.53
N LEU A 15 -3.43 22.64 -25.82
CA LEU A 15 -4.77 22.77 -26.39
C LEU A 15 -5.53 21.44 -26.28
N ALA A 16 -6.82 21.49 -25.96
CA ALA A 16 -7.66 20.28 -25.84
C ALA A 16 -7.67 19.46 -27.14
N THR A 17 -7.62 20.16 -28.28
CA THR A 17 -7.56 19.60 -29.65
C THR A 17 -6.15 19.18 -30.09
N ALA A 18 -5.11 19.35 -29.26
CA ALA A 18 -3.75 19.00 -29.63
C ALA A 18 -3.58 17.48 -29.76
N LYS A 19 -3.08 17.05 -30.93
CA LYS A 19 -2.71 15.65 -31.24
C LYS A 19 -1.31 15.28 -30.79
N LYS A 20 -0.41 16.26 -30.71
CA LYS A 20 0.98 16.11 -30.30
C LYS A 20 1.32 17.21 -29.31
N CYS A 21 2.00 16.86 -28.23
CA CYS A 21 2.39 17.83 -27.22
C CYS A 21 3.50 18.76 -27.75
N LYS A 22 3.30 20.07 -27.64
CA LYS A 22 4.29 21.09 -28.03
C LYS A 22 5.51 21.14 -27.09
N HIS A 23 5.39 20.61 -25.88
CA HIS A 23 6.44 20.65 -24.84
C HIS A 23 7.34 19.41 -24.86
N CYS A 24 6.77 18.20 -24.83
CA CYS A 24 7.55 16.95 -24.83
C CYS A 24 7.60 16.22 -26.17
N GLY A 25 6.77 16.60 -27.15
CA GLY A 25 6.74 15.94 -28.46
C GLY A 25 6.01 14.60 -28.52
N ASN A 26 5.41 14.12 -27.44
CA ASN A 26 4.63 12.87 -27.46
C ASN A 26 3.28 13.02 -28.15
N TRP A 27 2.82 11.95 -28.81
CA TRP A 27 1.50 11.86 -29.41
C TRP A 27 0.45 11.57 -28.34
N LEU A 28 -0.71 12.22 -28.45
CA LEU A 28 -1.80 12.18 -27.46
C LEU A 28 -3.03 11.44 -28.00
N GLU A 29 -2.84 10.70 -29.09
CA GLU A 29 -3.86 9.87 -29.72
C GLU A 29 -3.29 8.44 -29.86
N LYS A 30 -4.14 7.45 -29.61
CA LYS A 30 -3.86 6.02 -29.80
C LYS A 30 -4.96 5.38 -30.65
N LYS A 31 -4.63 4.30 -31.36
CA LYS A 31 -5.63 3.50 -32.07
C LYS A 31 -6.31 2.52 -31.13
N CYS A 32 -7.62 2.35 -31.30
CA CYS A 32 -8.37 1.31 -30.61
C CYS A 32 -8.04 -0.07 -31.20
N PRO A 33 -7.63 -1.08 -30.41
CA PRO A 33 -7.30 -2.41 -30.93
C PRO A 33 -8.52 -3.18 -31.46
N ALA A 34 -9.74 -2.77 -31.10
CA ALA A 34 -10.96 -3.46 -31.50
C ALA A 34 -11.62 -2.88 -32.76
N CYS A 35 -11.46 -1.58 -33.02
CA CYS A 35 -12.14 -0.90 -34.13
C CYS A 35 -11.23 0.02 -34.95
N ASP A 36 -9.92 0.03 -34.68
CA ASP A 36 -8.87 0.80 -35.37
C ASP A 36 -9.04 2.33 -35.43
N GLU A 37 -10.03 2.86 -34.72
CA GLU A 37 -10.33 4.29 -34.68
C GLU A 37 -9.40 5.04 -33.72
N TRP A 38 -9.09 6.30 -34.05
CA TRP A 38 -8.24 7.14 -33.22
C TRP A 38 -9.00 7.69 -32.01
N VAL A 39 -8.45 7.45 -30.83
CA VAL A 39 -8.99 7.97 -29.56
C VAL A 39 -7.89 8.70 -28.79
N ASN A 40 -8.30 9.53 -27.83
CA ASN A 40 -7.35 10.19 -26.93
C ASN A 40 -6.56 9.14 -26.13
N ILE A 41 -5.27 9.39 -25.91
CA ILE A 41 -4.39 8.53 -25.11
C ILE A 41 -4.96 8.25 -23.71
N ASP A 42 -5.62 9.24 -23.10
CA ASP A 42 -6.20 9.18 -21.76
C ASP A 42 -7.58 8.50 -21.73
N ALA A 43 -8.11 8.09 -22.89
CA ALA A 43 -9.39 7.39 -22.94
C ALA A 43 -9.28 6.00 -22.32
N LYS A 44 -10.07 5.77 -21.27
CA LYS A 44 -10.26 4.46 -20.61
C LYS A 44 -11.19 3.52 -21.38
N LYS A 45 -12.15 4.12 -22.09
CA LYS A 45 -13.15 3.44 -22.92
C LYS A 45 -13.18 4.06 -24.31
N CYS A 46 -13.23 3.23 -25.34
CA CYS A 46 -13.39 3.71 -26.71
C CYS A 46 -14.79 4.31 -26.92
N LYS A 47 -14.85 5.55 -27.39
CA LYS A 47 -16.11 6.25 -27.70
C LYS A 47 -16.85 5.69 -28.93
N HIS A 48 -16.14 4.93 -29.79
CA HIS A 48 -16.69 4.42 -31.05
C HIS A 48 -17.26 3.01 -30.91
N CYS A 49 -16.52 2.08 -30.31
CA CYS A 49 -16.95 0.68 -30.17
C CYS A 49 -17.32 0.28 -28.74
N GLY A 50 -17.01 1.12 -27.74
CA GLY A 50 -17.29 0.82 -26.34
C GLY A 50 -16.32 -0.11 -25.64
N THR A 51 -15.29 -0.63 -26.34
CA THR A 51 -14.26 -1.48 -25.74
C THR A 51 -13.43 -0.71 -24.72
N TRP A 52 -13.17 -1.32 -23.58
CA TRP A 52 -12.29 -0.79 -22.53
C TRP A 52 -10.83 -1.08 -22.85
N PHE A 53 -9.94 -0.13 -22.56
CA PHE A 53 -8.50 -0.28 -22.77
C PHE A 53 -7.79 -1.01 -21.64
N SER A 54 -8.39 -1.09 -20.45
CA SER A 54 -7.86 -1.80 -19.29
C SER A 54 -8.98 -2.53 -18.56
N TYR A 55 -8.70 -3.74 -18.09
CA TYR A 55 -9.61 -4.50 -17.23
C TYR A 55 -9.91 -3.76 -15.91
N LYS A 56 -8.88 -3.17 -15.29
CA LYS A 56 -9.01 -2.40 -14.04
C LYS A 56 -9.98 -1.23 -14.18
N ASP A 57 -9.85 -0.46 -15.27
CA ASP A 57 -10.75 0.67 -15.55
C ASP A 57 -12.21 0.24 -15.71
N ARG A 58 -12.43 -0.93 -16.32
CA ARG A 58 -13.76 -1.51 -16.47
C ARG A 58 -14.32 -2.01 -15.13
N LYS A 59 -13.55 -2.79 -14.38
CA LYS A 59 -13.93 -3.32 -13.04
C LYS A 59 -14.35 -2.17 -12.12
N ALA A 60 -13.57 -1.09 -12.09
CA ALA A 60 -13.89 0.11 -11.32
C ALA A 60 -15.20 0.79 -11.75
N TYR A 61 -15.55 0.76 -13.03
CA TYR A 61 -16.83 1.27 -13.54
C TYR A 61 -18.00 0.34 -13.19
N ASP A 62 -17.83 -0.97 -13.39
CA ASP A 62 -18.84 -2.00 -13.11
C ASP A 62 -19.22 -1.98 -11.62
N ILE A 63 -18.24 -1.87 -10.71
CA ILE A 63 -18.48 -1.71 -9.25
C ILE A 63 -19.28 -0.44 -8.95
N LYS A 64 -18.91 0.70 -9.55
CA LYS A 64 -19.60 1.98 -9.33
C LYS A 64 -21.04 1.98 -9.84
N THR A 65 -21.33 1.21 -10.88
CA THR A 65 -22.63 1.21 -11.56
C THR A 65 -23.49 -0.01 -11.26
N GLY A 66 -22.94 -1.02 -10.57
CA GLY A 66 -23.61 -2.30 -10.32
C GLY A 66 -23.85 -3.14 -11.59
N ALA A 67 -23.17 -2.82 -12.70
CA ALA A 67 -23.39 -3.46 -13.98
C ALA A 67 -22.46 -4.68 -14.16
N LEU A 68 -23.00 -5.90 -14.16
CA LEU A 68 -22.29 -7.10 -14.61
C LEU A 68 -22.60 -7.34 -16.10
N ALA A 69 -21.93 -6.64 -17.01
CA ALA A 69 -22.06 -6.88 -18.44
C ALA A 69 -20.85 -7.67 -18.98
N PRO A 70 -20.97 -8.89 -19.55
CA PRO A 70 -19.82 -9.63 -20.08
C PRO A 70 -19.07 -8.89 -21.21
N GLN A 71 -17.74 -9.03 -21.31
CA GLN A 71 -16.92 -8.45 -22.41
C GLN A 71 -17.30 -9.07 -23.77
N PRO A 72 -17.34 -8.32 -24.89
CA PRO A 72 -17.13 -8.90 -26.22
C PRO A 72 -15.64 -9.29 -26.40
N ALA A 73 -15.42 -10.44 -27.06
CA ALA A 73 -14.20 -11.25 -27.04
C ALA A 73 -12.99 -10.71 -27.84
N SER A 74 -12.60 -9.44 -27.69
CA SER A 74 -11.48 -8.88 -28.47
C SER A 74 -10.49 -8.00 -27.69
N VAL A 75 -10.48 -8.06 -26.35
CA VAL A 75 -9.39 -7.44 -25.58
C VAL A 75 -8.25 -8.46 -25.49
N PRO A 76 -7.03 -8.13 -25.95
CA PRO A 76 -5.87 -8.99 -25.70
C PRO A 76 -5.75 -9.17 -24.19
N ALA A 77 -5.60 -10.42 -23.73
CA ALA A 77 -5.26 -10.68 -22.35
C ALA A 77 -4.01 -9.87 -22.00
N ASP A 78 -4.13 -8.89 -21.12
CA ASP A 78 -2.97 -8.41 -20.38
C ASP A 78 -2.50 -9.62 -19.54
N ASN A 79 -1.20 -9.88 -19.58
CA ASN A 79 -0.58 -11.01 -18.89
C ASN A 79 0.17 -10.47 -17.66
N ASP A 80 -0.37 -9.44 -17.02
CA ASP A 80 0.39 -8.63 -16.09
C ASP A 80 -0.45 -8.08 -14.94
N ASP A 81 -1.23 -8.91 -14.23
CA ASP A 81 -1.47 -8.63 -12.78
C ASP A 81 -2.19 -9.69 -11.90
N GLU A 82 -2.40 -10.94 -12.30
CA GLU A 82 -3.18 -11.86 -11.43
C GLU A 82 -2.50 -12.24 -10.10
N GLY A 83 -1.23 -11.87 -9.88
CA GLY A 83 -0.47 -12.22 -8.67
C GLY A 83 -0.37 -11.14 -7.58
N ASN A 84 -0.69 -9.88 -7.89
CA ASN A 84 -0.44 -8.74 -7.00
C ASN A 84 -1.66 -8.36 -6.15
N GLU A 85 -2.86 -8.34 -6.75
CA GLU A 85 -4.09 -7.87 -6.07
C GLU A 85 -4.38 -8.65 -4.76
N THR A 86 -4.12 -9.96 -4.74
CA THR A 86 -4.29 -10.79 -3.54
C THR A 86 -3.22 -10.56 -2.47
N LEU A 87 -2.01 -10.20 -2.88
CA LEU A 87 -0.90 -9.94 -1.96
C LEU A 87 -1.12 -8.61 -1.24
N GLU A 88 -1.51 -7.57 -1.98
CA GLU A 88 -1.83 -6.24 -1.43
C GLU A 88 -2.98 -6.31 -0.41
N GLU A 89 -4.07 -7.02 -0.70
CA GLU A 89 -5.22 -7.15 0.23
C GLU A 89 -4.83 -7.89 1.52
N VAL A 90 -4.00 -8.94 1.41
CA VAL A 90 -3.47 -9.68 2.57
C VAL A 90 -2.49 -8.81 3.38
N VAL A 91 -1.63 -8.05 2.72
CA VAL A 91 -0.66 -7.14 3.36
C VAL A 91 -1.35 -5.97 4.05
N GLU A 92 -2.41 -5.41 3.47
CA GLU A 92 -3.19 -4.31 4.04
C GLU A 92 -3.98 -4.78 5.28
N GLY A 93 -4.59 -5.97 5.19
CA GLY A 93 -5.19 -6.65 6.34
C GLY A 93 -4.17 -6.94 7.45
N TYR A 94 -2.95 -7.34 7.09
CA TYR A 94 -1.90 -7.66 8.05
C TYR A 94 -1.27 -6.43 8.72
N SER A 95 -1.02 -5.36 7.97
CA SER A 95 -0.53 -4.06 8.46
C SER A 95 -1.44 -3.44 9.52
N SER A 96 -2.77 -3.53 9.31
CA SER A 96 -3.78 -3.06 10.27
C SER A 96 -3.71 -3.82 11.61
N ILE A 97 -3.54 -5.14 11.55
CA ILE A 97 -3.44 -6.00 12.74
C ILE A 97 -2.14 -5.75 13.52
N THR A 98 -1.01 -5.58 12.83
CA THR A 98 0.30 -5.35 13.47
C THR A 98 0.36 -4.01 14.21
N GLY A 99 -0.29 -2.96 13.70
CA GLY A 99 -0.39 -1.67 14.41
C GLY A 99 -1.16 -1.77 15.74
N CYS A 100 -2.27 -2.51 15.75
CA CYS A 100 -3.08 -2.72 16.94
C CYS A 100 -2.35 -3.55 18.01
N LEU A 101 -1.63 -4.60 17.62
CA LEU A 101 -0.90 -5.44 18.60
C LEU A 101 0.27 -4.71 19.25
N LEU A 102 1.03 -3.91 18.48
CA LEU A 102 2.16 -3.14 19.00
C LEU A 102 1.70 -2.12 20.05
N SER A 103 0.53 -1.52 19.82
CA SER A 103 -0.11 -0.63 20.80
C SER A 103 -0.52 -1.38 22.08
N ALA A 104 -1.01 -2.61 21.96
CA ALA A 104 -1.40 -3.44 23.10
C ALA A 104 -0.20 -3.89 23.94
N GLU A 105 0.89 -4.37 23.31
CA GLU A 105 2.13 -4.70 24.01
C GLU A 105 2.74 -3.49 24.72
N SER A 106 2.74 -2.33 24.06
CA SER A 106 3.27 -1.08 24.62
C SER A 106 2.46 -0.62 25.85
N LEU A 107 1.13 -0.79 25.83
CA LEU A 107 0.27 -0.50 26.98
C LEU A 107 0.49 -1.46 28.14
N LEU A 108 0.72 -2.76 27.86
CA LEU A 108 1.03 -3.76 28.88
C LEU A 108 2.39 -3.49 29.54
N LEU A 109 3.43 -3.19 28.75
CA LEU A 109 4.76 -2.82 29.26
C LEU A 109 4.70 -1.50 30.03
N GLY A 110 3.98 -0.49 29.52
CA GLY A 110 3.77 0.77 30.21
C GLY A 110 3.04 0.61 31.55
N GLY A 111 2.04 -0.27 31.62
CA GLY A 111 1.32 -0.61 32.84
C GLY A 111 2.20 -1.34 33.87
N LEU A 112 3.02 -2.29 33.42
CA LEU A 112 3.99 -2.98 34.29
C LEU A 112 5.05 -2.02 34.84
N LEU A 113 5.59 -1.12 34.01
CA LEU A 113 6.53 -0.10 34.45
C LEU A 113 5.90 0.87 35.44
N TRP A 114 4.66 1.28 35.20
CA TRP A 114 3.91 2.12 36.13
C TRP A 114 3.75 1.45 37.49
N TYR A 115 3.43 0.15 37.51
CA TYR A 115 3.28 -0.64 38.73
C TYR A 115 4.60 -0.82 39.50
N VAL A 116 5.72 -1.02 38.81
CA VAL A 116 7.04 -1.25 39.44
C VAL A 116 7.68 0.04 39.96
N TYR A 117 7.49 1.16 39.26
CA TYR A 117 8.22 2.41 39.55
C TYR A 117 7.42 3.45 40.35
N ASP A 118 6.21 3.14 40.82
CA ASP A 118 5.31 4.05 41.57
C ASP A 118 5.20 5.45 40.91
N TRP A 119 5.17 5.49 39.57
CA TRP A 119 5.12 6.75 38.85
C TRP A 119 3.83 7.51 39.17
N LYS A 120 3.96 8.83 39.31
CA LYS A 120 2.78 9.69 39.34
C LYS A 120 2.05 9.58 38.01
N TRP A 121 0.72 9.55 38.05
CA TRP A 121 -0.14 9.38 36.88
C TRP A 121 0.20 10.34 35.72
N TRP A 122 0.56 11.60 36.01
CA TRP A 122 0.94 12.58 34.97
C TRP A 122 2.28 12.20 34.29
N GLN A 123 3.25 11.66 35.02
CA GLN A 123 4.52 11.22 34.43
C GLN A 123 4.31 10.04 33.47
N ALA A 124 3.42 9.11 33.83
CA ALA A 124 3.01 8.01 32.95
C ALA A 124 2.34 8.53 31.66
N LEU A 125 1.46 9.53 31.76
CA LEU A 125 0.82 10.15 30.60
C LEU A 125 1.83 10.85 29.68
N ILE A 126 2.79 11.59 30.24
CA ILE A 126 3.85 12.26 29.46
C ILE A 126 4.73 11.22 28.75
N ALA A 127 5.15 10.18 29.46
CA ALA A 127 5.98 9.12 28.89
C ALA A 127 5.26 8.37 27.77
N TYR A 128 3.96 8.05 27.95
CA TYR A 128 3.14 7.46 26.91
C TYR A 128 3.03 8.36 25.67
N PHE A 129 2.76 9.66 25.86
CA PHE A 129 2.67 10.60 24.74
C PHE A 129 4.01 10.72 23.97
N ILE A 130 5.13 10.84 24.68
CA ILE A 130 6.47 10.86 24.08
C ILE A 130 6.74 9.57 23.31
N PHE A 131 6.42 8.42 23.89
CA PHE A 131 6.58 7.12 23.24
C PHE A 131 5.75 7.03 21.95
N THR A 132 4.48 7.42 21.97
CA THR A 132 3.64 7.44 20.75
C THR A 132 4.18 8.36 19.67
N MET A 133 4.70 9.54 20.05
CA MET A 133 5.35 10.48 19.13
C MET A 133 6.64 9.89 18.53
N LEU A 134 7.47 9.23 19.34
CA LEU A 134 8.69 8.57 18.86
C LEU A 134 8.39 7.39 17.92
N MET A 135 7.32 6.64 18.20
CA MET A 135 6.89 5.52 17.37
C MET A 135 6.21 5.94 16.06
N SER A 136 5.89 7.22 15.89
CA SER A 136 5.45 7.80 14.63
C SER A 136 6.57 7.82 13.58
N PHE A 137 7.84 7.89 14.01
CA PHE A 137 8.98 7.85 13.10
C PHE A 137 9.25 6.41 12.64
N GLN A 138 9.20 6.18 11.34
CA GLN A 138 9.35 4.86 10.72
C GLN A 138 10.63 4.13 11.16
N ILE A 139 11.76 4.84 11.24
CA ILE A 139 13.06 4.25 11.64
C ILE A 139 13.03 3.80 13.10
N LEU A 140 12.47 4.61 14.00
CA LEU A 140 12.38 4.27 15.43
C LEU A 140 11.44 3.10 15.65
N ARG A 141 10.32 3.05 14.90
CA ARG A 141 9.40 1.90 14.90
C ARG A 141 10.10 0.61 14.47
N ILE A 142 10.91 0.66 13.42
CA ILE A 142 11.68 -0.51 12.95
C ILE A 142 12.69 -0.97 14.01
N VAL A 143 13.45 -0.05 14.60
CA VAL A 143 14.43 -0.38 15.66
C VAL A 143 13.74 -0.97 16.88
N TYR A 144 12.59 -0.43 17.29
CA TYR A 144 11.79 -0.96 18.39
C TYR A 144 11.30 -2.39 18.09
N CYS A 145 10.78 -2.66 16.89
CA CYS A 145 10.36 -4.01 16.47
C CYS A 145 11.53 -5.01 16.52
N LEU A 146 12.73 -4.62 16.05
CA LEU A 146 13.92 -5.49 16.15
C LEU A 146 14.29 -5.78 17.61
N GLY A 147 14.17 -4.78 18.50
CA GLY A 147 14.36 -4.95 19.93
C GLY A 147 13.34 -5.90 20.56
N ALA A 148 12.07 -5.80 20.18
CA ALA A 148 11.01 -6.69 20.65
C ALA A 148 11.24 -8.15 20.21
N ILE A 149 11.62 -8.39 18.94
CA ILE A 149 11.98 -9.72 18.43
C ILE A 149 13.15 -10.30 19.23
N ALA A 150 14.20 -9.52 19.46
CA ALA A 150 15.36 -9.96 20.24
C ALA A 150 14.97 -10.28 21.69
N THR A 151 14.07 -9.49 22.29
CA THR A 151 13.58 -9.72 23.65
C THR A 151 12.80 -11.04 23.73
N TRP A 152 11.89 -11.30 22.80
CA TRP A 152 11.13 -12.55 22.73
C TRP A 152 12.02 -13.77 22.45
N PHE A 153 13.03 -13.62 21.60
CA PHE A 153 14.05 -14.65 21.37
C PHE A 153 14.80 -14.98 22.67
N CYS A 154 15.27 -13.97 23.41
CA CYS A 154 15.96 -14.15 24.69
C CYS A 154 15.07 -14.80 25.75
N ILE A 155 13.80 -14.40 25.83
CA ILE A 155 12.82 -15.01 26.75
C ILE A 155 12.59 -16.48 26.37
N GLY A 156 12.36 -16.78 25.09
CA GLY A 156 12.18 -18.15 24.60
C GLY A 156 13.41 -19.02 24.89
N TYR A 157 14.60 -18.46 24.72
CA TYR A 157 15.86 -19.13 25.03
C TYR A 157 16.00 -19.45 26.52
N ALA A 158 15.64 -18.52 27.39
CA ALA A 158 15.75 -18.70 28.84
C ALA A 158 14.80 -19.79 29.39
N VAL A 159 13.67 -20.04 28.72
CA VAL A 159 12.65 -21.00 29.19
C VAL A 159 12.78 -22.38 28.53
N TYR A 160 13.14 -22.44 27.25
CA TYR A 160 13.08 -23.66 26.43
C TYR A 160 14.35 -23.88 25.58
N ASP A 161 15.47 -23.30 26.00
CA ASP A 161 16.76 -23.34 25.30
C ASP A 161 16.69 -22.84 23.84
N MET A 162 17.68 -23.20 23.01
CA MET A 162 17.83 -22.68 21.65
C MET A 162 16.60 -22.91 20.75
N THR A 163 15.89 -24.02 20.93
CA THR A 163 14.67 -24.33 20.19
C THR A 163 13.53 -23.38 20.53
N GLY A 164 13.38 -23.02 21.81
CA GLY A 164 12.40 -22.02 22.25
C GLY A 164 12.68 -20.64 21.71
N GLY A 165 13.95 -20.23 21.77
CA GLY A 165 14.40 -18.95 21.23
C GLY A 165 14.07 -18.83 19.74
N LEU A 166 14.42 -19.83 18.93
CA LEU A 166 14.14 -19.85 17.50
C LEU A 166 12.64 -19.76 17.18
N VAL A 167 11.81 -20.57 17.86
CA VAL A 167 10.35 -20.54 17.62
C VAL A 167 9.76 -19.19 18.02
N ALA A 168 10.08 -18.68 19.22
CA ALA A 168 9.58 -17.39 19.68
C ALA A 168 10.07 -16.23 18.79
N GLY A 169 11.33 -16.26 18.34
CA GLY A 169 11.92 -15.25 17.47
C GLY A 169 11.32 -15.25 16.06
N VAL A 170 11.09 -16.42 15.45
CA VAL A 170 10.44 -16.52 14.13
C VAL A 170 9.00 -16.07 14.20
N VAL A 171 8.28 -16.47 15.24
CA VAL A 171 6.90 -16.04 15.48
C VAL A 171 6.85 -14.51 15.63
N ALA A 172 7.70 -13.92 16.48
CA ALA A 172 7.79 -12.47 16.63
C ALA A 172 8.19 -11.76 15.32
N LEU A 173 9.14 -12.31 14.56
CA LEU A 173 9.58 -11.74 13.29
C LEU A 173 8.45 -11.73 12.26
N LEU A 174 7.67 -12.81 12.17
CA LEU A 174 6.48 -12.85 11.33
C LEU A 174 5.51 -11.75 11.75
N PHE A 175 5.19 -11.63 13.05
CA PHE A 175 4.28 -10.61 13.59
C PHE A 175 4.71 -9.16 13.30
N HIS A 176 6.01 -8.89 13.28
CA HIS A 176 6.57 -7.57 13.01
C HIS A 176 6.97 -7.32 11.54
N LEU A 177 6.85 -8.32 10.65
CA LEU A 177 7.22 -8.26 9.23
C LEU A 177 6.57 -7.12 8.43
N PRO A 178 5.27 -6.76 8.60
CA PRO A 178 4.64 -5.74 7.76
C PRO A 178 5.15 -4.33 8.07
N ALA A 179 5.89 -4.14 9.17
CA ALA A 179 6.60 -2.89 9.43
C ALA A 179 7.75 -2.62 8.43
N PHE A 180 8.19 -3.63 7.66
CA PHE A 180 9.30 -3.57 6.71
C PHE A 180 8.87 -3.50 5.23
N HIS A 181 7.59 -3.71 4.90
CA HIS A 181 7.12 -3.87 3.51
C HIS A 181 7.20 -2.60 2.66
N SER A 182 7.18 -1.40 3.25
CA SER A 182 7.12 -0.13 2.52
C SER A 182 8.38 0.24 1.71
N LYS A 183 9.33 -0.68 1.53
CA LYS A 183 10.55 -0.47 0.74
C LYS A 183 10.74 -1.46 -0.41
N PHE A 184 9.96 -2.53 -0.50
CA PHE A 184 10.11 -3.51 -1.58
C PHE A 184 9.36 -3.11 -2.85
N ASP A 185 8.37 -2.21 -2.75
CA ASP A 185 7.59 -1.73 -3.90
C ASP A 185 8.31 -0.61 -4.69
N GLU A 186 9.47 -0.12 -4.21
CA GLU A 186 10.26 0.94 -4.87
C GLU A 186 11.61 0.45 -5.44
N LEU A 187 11.89 -0.86 -5.48
CA LEU A 187 13.15 -1.42 -6.01
C LEU A 187 12.91 -2.44 -7.13
#